data_AF-A0A843DQ27-F1
#
_entry.id   AF-A0A843DQ27-F1
#
_cell.length_a   1.000
_cell.length_b   1.000
_cell.length_c   1.000
_cell.angle_alpha   90.00
_cell.angle_beta   90.00
_cell.angle_gamma   90.00
#
_symmetry.space_group_name_H-M   'P 1'
#
loop_
_entity.id
_entity.type
_entity.pdbx_description
1 polymer ?
#
loop_
_entity_poly.entity_id
_entity_poly.type
_entity_poly.pdbx_seq_one_letter_code
_entity_poly.pdbx_strand_id
1 'polypeptide(L)'
;LIEGRIMRRVVLKKKTTGGQILIHIDNYTTKEQEITLYDISSDSAEDANIPPTFVSELDGEYTKLWKFTLAGGESFEVTYSGEGGGLIQMQGVAENLKVEVDLDV
;
A
#
# COMPACT_ATOMS: atom_id res chain seq x y z
N LEU A 1 9.40 -10.76 1.30
CA LEU A 1 9.05 -12.15 0.91
C LEU A 1 9.75 -12.49 -0.40
N ILE A 2 10.62 -13.49 -0.35
CA ILE A 2 11.32 -14.02 -1.54
C ILE A 2 10.32 -14.60 -2.55
N GLU A 3 9.22 -15.16 -2.05
CA GLU A 3 8.18 -15.84 -2.83
C GLU A 3 7.53 -14.94 -3.90
N GLY A 4 7.17 -13.70 -3.56
CA GLY A 4 6.57 -12.77 -4.55
C GLY A 4 7.53 -12.36 -5.67
N ARG A 5 8.82 -12.25 -5.36
CA ARG A 5 9.88 -11.98 -6.35
C ARG A 5 10.12 -13.17 -7.27
N ILE A 6 10.09 -14.40 -6.72
CA ILE A 6 10.19 -15.63 -7.52
C ILE A 6 8.97 -15.80 -8.42
N MET A 7 7.77 -15.50 -7.92
CA MET A 7 6.51 -15.66 -8.64
C MET A 7 6.19 -14.54 -9.63
N ARG A 8 7.04 -13.50 -9.73
CA ARG A 8 6.82 -12.32 -10.59
C ARG A 8 5.46 -11.67 -10.37
N ARG A 9 5.18 -11.32 -9.11
CA ARG A 9 3.92 -10.72 -8.65
C ARG A 9 4.09 -9.28 -8.21
N VAL A 10 2.99 -8.55 -8.11
CA VAL A 10 2.94 -7.28 -7.37
C VAL A 10 2.71 -7.62 -5.90
N VAL A 11 3.59 -7.13 -5.04
CA VAL A 11 3.58 -7.43 -3.61
C VAL A 11 3.32 -6.15 -2.84
N LEU A 12 2.19 -6.10 -2.14
CA LEU A 12 1.86 -5.06 -1.16
C LEU A 12 2.27 -5.53 0.23
N LYS A 13 2.93 -4.65 0.98
CA LYS A 13 3.29 -4.84 2.40
C LYS A 13 2.84 -3.62 3.19
N LYS A 14 2.18 -3.84 4.33
CA LYS A 14 1.97 -2.82 5.35
C LYS A 14 2.74 -3.23 6.60
N LYS A 15 3.37 -2.26 7.27
CA LYS A 15 4.06 -2.47 8.53
C LYS A 15 3.88 -1.26 9.43
N THR A 16 3.64 -1.51 10.69
CA THR A 16 3.60 -0.52 11.75
C THR A 16 4.80 -0.70 12.68
N THR A 17 5.55 0.36 12.96
CA THR A 17 6.67 0.30 13.91
C THR A 17 6.87 1.65 14.59
N GLY A 18 6.75 1.69 15.91
CA GLY A 18 7.09 2.87 16.70
C GLY A 18 6.24 4.11 16.38
N GLY A 19 4.94 3.92 16.11
CA GLY A 19 4.03 5.02 15.76
C GLY A 19 4.15 5.48 14.31
N GLN A 20 4.81 4.69 13.46
CA GLN A 20 4.98 5.00 12.04
C GLN A 20 4.49 3.83 11.19
N ILE A 21 3.72 4.17 10.15
CA ILE A 21 3.22 3.25 9.15
C ILE A 21 4.11 3.33 7.93
N LEU A 22 4.47 2.16 7.40
CA LEU A 22 5.17 1.98 6.15
C LEU A 22 4.30 1.11 5.24
N ILE A 23 3.90 1.64 4.09
CA ILE A 23 3.30 0.86 3.01
C ILE A 23 4.32 0.79 1.88
N HIS A 24 4.64 -0.43 1.46
CA HIS A 24 5.59 -0.70 0.40
C HIS A 24 5.00 -1.64 -0.63
N ILE A 25 5.07 -1.25 -1.91
CA ILE A 25 4.58 -2.03 -3.04
C ILE A 25 5.73 -2.26 -4.02
N ASP A 26 6.03 -3.53 -4.28
CA ASP A 26 6.99 -3.94 -5.31
C ASP A 26 6.26 -4.48 -6.55
N ASN A 27 6.57 -4.00 -7.76
CA ASN A 27 6.13 -4.65 -8.99
C ASN A 27 7.22 -5.62 -9.51
N TYR A 28 7.20 -6.89 -9.09
CA TYR A 28 8.12 -7.90 -9.63
C TYR A 28 7.70 -8.49 -10.97
N THR A 29 6.65 -7.97 -11.60
CA THR A 29 6.28 -8.38 -12.95
C THR A 29 7.19 -7.71 -14.00
N THR A 30 7.05 -8.10 -15.27
CA THR A 30 7.75 -7.45 -16.38
C THR A 30 6.94 -6.34 -17.03
N LYS A 31 5.71 -6.10 -16.57
CA LYS A 31 4.76 -5.17 -17.18
C LYS A 31 4.47 -4.02 -16.24
N GLU A 32 4.19 -2.87 -16.82
CA GLU A 32 3.63 -1.74 -16.11
C GLU A 32 2.27 -2.10 -15.49
N GLN A 33 2.00 -1.58 -14.29
CA GLN A 33 0.74 -1.74 -13.56
C GLN A 33 0.22 -0.37 -13.16
N GLU A 34 -1.04 -0.08 -13.48
CA GLU A 34 -1.78 1.04 -12.90
C GLU A 34 -2.40 0.58 -11.59
N ILE A 35 -2.05 1.22 -10.49
CA ILE A 35 -2.42 0.78 -9.14
C ILE A 35 -3.24 1.86 -8.45
N THR A 36 -4.33 1.43 -7.82
CA THR A 36 -5.05 2.22 -6.82
C THR A 36 -4.89 1.53 -5.47
N LEU A 37 -4.26 2.23 -4.53
CA LEU A 37 -4.07 1.78 -3.16
C LEU A 37 -5.10 2.46 -2.25
N TYR A 38 -5.83 1.68 -1.48
CA TYR A 38 -6.71 2.14 -0.41
C TYR A 38 -6.10 1.75 0.94
N ASP A 39 -6.05 2.69 1.88
CA ASP A 39 -5.83 2.41 3.30
C ASP A 39 -6.96 3.05 4.11
N ILE A 40 -7.70 2.21 4.82
CA ILE A 40 -8.86 2.57 5.62
C ILE A 40 -8.51 2.26 7.07
N SER A 41 -8.32 3.30 7.88
CA SER A 41 -7.90 3.18 9.28
C SER A 41 -8.23 4.46 10.05
N SER A 42 -8.04 4.44 11.37
CA SER A 42 -8.11 5.66 12.21
C SER A 42 -6.95 6.64 11.99
N ASP A 43 -5.92 6.26 11.22
CA ASP A 43 -4.75 7.11 10.96
C ASP A 43 -5.03 8.07 9.80
N SER A 44 -4.79 9.38 9.98
CA SER A 44 -5.13 10.39 8.98
C SER A 44 -4.19 10.43 7.77
N ALA A 45 -2.93 10.02 7.97
CA ALA A 45 -1.82 10.15 7.01
C ALA A 45 -1.60 11.58 6.48
N GLU A 46 -1.95 12.61 7.25
CA GLU A 46 -1.74 14.01 6.88
C GLU A 46 -0.24 14.35 6.70
N ASP A 47 0.63 13.64 7.40
CA ASP A 47 2.08 13.79 7.35
C ASP A 47 2.77 12.80 6.40
N ALA A 48 2.01 12.17 5.50
CA ALA A 48 2.56 11.23 4.55
C ALA A 48 3.64 11.88 3.66
N ASN A 49 4.80 11.22 3.54
CA ASN A 49 5.90 11.67 2.68
C ASN A 49 5.48 11.76 1.19
N ILE A 50 4.49 10.96 0.78
CA ILE A 50 3.76 11.05 -0.48
C ILE A 50 2.28 11.30 -0.13
N PRO A 51 1.75 12.50 -0.36
CA PRO A 51 0.36 12.82 -0.04
C PRO A 51 -0.62 11.89 -0.78
N PRO A 52 -1.71 11.46 -0.13
CA PRO A 52 -2.80 10.75 -0.81
C PRO A 52 -3.40 11.61 -1.93
N THR A 53 -3.82 10.97 -3.02
CA THR A 53 -4.61 11.59 -4.08
C THR A 53 -5.99 12.03 -3.56
N PHE A 54 -6.53 11.29 -2.58
CA PHE A 54 -7.80 11.61 -1.93
C PHE A 54 -7.78 11.13 -0.48
N VAL A 55 -8.39 11.91 0.40
CA VAL A 55 -8.67 11.56 1.80
C VAL A 55 -10.11 11.91 2.11
N SER A 56 -10.83 10.99 2.76
CA SER A 56 -12.11 11.28 3.40
C SER A 56 -12.12 10.74 4.82
N GLU A 57 -12.78 11.45 5.71
CA GLU A 57 -13.03 11.04 7.09
C GLU A 57 -14.53 10.82 7.29
N LEU A 58 -14.88 9.71 7.93
CA LEU A 58 -16.24 9.40 8.35
C LEU A 58 -16.18 8.65 9.69
N ASP A 59 -16.82 9.19 10.72
CA ASP A 59 -16.94 8.58 12.04
C ASP A 59 -15.58 8.20 12.67
N GLY A 60 -14.55 9.01 12.45
CA GLY A 60 -13.18 8.78 12.94
C GLY A 60 -12.36 7.80 12.11
N GLU A 61 -12.90 7.29 11.00
CA GLU A 61 -12.21 6.42 10.06
C GLU A 61 -11.82 7.20 8.79
N TYR A 62 -10.53 7.16 8.47
CA TYR A 62 -9.95 7.82 7.30
C TYR A 62 -9.78 6.82 6.17
N THR A 63 -10.43 7.09 5.04
CA THR A 63 -10.15 6.44 3.76
C THR A 63 -9.14 7.26 2.99
N LYS A 64 -7.96 6.68 2.75
CA LYS A 64 -6.84 7.30 2.05
C LYS A 64 -6.61 6.56 0.74
N LEU A 65 -6.44 7.30 -0.35
CA LEU A 65 -6.29 6.74 -1.69
C LEU A 65 -5.04 7.30 -2.35
N TRP A 66 -4.20 6.41 -2.89
CA TRP A 66 -3.12 6.77 -3.80
C TRP A 66 -3.37 6.12 -5.16
N LYS A 67 -3.18 6.89 -6.24
CA LYS A 67 -3.21 6.38 -7.60
C LYS A 67 -1.87 6.65 -8.28
N PHE A 68 -1.23 5.59 -8.78
CA PHE A 68 0.08 5.69 -9.41
C PHE A 68 0.31 4.53 -10.37
N THR A 69 1.38 4.64 -11.15
CA THR A 69 1.82 3.62 -12.11
C THR A 69 3.19 3.12 -11.71
N LEU A 70 3.41 1.80 -11.73
CA LEU A 70 4.72 1.19 -11.52
C LEU A 70 5.14 0.40 -12.74
N ALA A 71 6.28 0.75 -13.35
CA ALA A 71 6.92 -0.09 -14.34
C ALA A 71 7.40 -1.41 -13.71
N GLY A 72 7.72 -2.40 -14.54
CA GLY A 72 8.27 -3.67 -14.07
C GLY A 72 9.61 -3.46 -13.37
N GLY A 73 9.72 -3.92 -12.12
CA GLY A 73 10.89 -3.75 -11.26
C GLY A 73 10.89 -2.48 -10.41
N GLU A 74 9.90 -1.60 -10.55
CA GLU A 74 9.76 -0.40 -9.71
C GLU A 74 9.02 -0.68 -8.42
N SER A 75 9.16 0.25 -7.47
CA SER A 75 8.52 0.20 -6.16
C SER A 75 7.87 1.54 -5.80
N PHE A 76 6.77 1.46 -5.05
CA PHE A 76 6.14 2.58 -4.38
C PHE A 76 6.32 2.42 -2.86
N GLU A 77 6.65 3.50 -2.17
CA GLU A 77 6.81 3.50 -0.72
C GLU A 77 6.23 4.79 -0.13
N VAL A 78 5.34 4.65 0.86
CA VAL A 78 4.80 5.77 1.62
C VAL A 78 4.95 5.51 3.12
N THR A 79 5.29 6.57 3.85
CA THR A 79 5.40 6.57 5.31
C THR A 79 4.58 7.70 5.91
N TYR A 80 3.87 7.43 7.00
CA TYR A 80 3.12 8.42 7.78
C TYR A 80 3.03 8.00 9.25
N SER A 81 2.68 8.92 10.13
CA SER A 81 2.47 8.61 11.55
C SER A 81 1.13 7.90 11.76
N GLY A 82 1.11 6.91 12.66
CA GLY A 82 -0.10 6.14 12.94
C GLY A 82 0.10 4.94 13.86
N GLU A 83 -1.01 4.38 14.32
CA GLU A 83 -1.04 3.17 15.16
C GLU A 83 -1.26 1.88 14.35
N GLY A 84 -1.62 2.01 13.07
CA GLY A 84 -1.73 0.88 12.16
C GLY A 84 -3.11 0.25 12.16
N GLY A 85 -3.16 -1.05 11.84
CA GLY A 85 -4.42 -1.79 11.72
C GLY A 85 -5.29 -1.31 10.56
N GLY A 86 -6.60 -1.48 10.67
CA GLY A 86 -7.54 -1.17 9.59
C GLY A 86 -7.46 -2.13 8.41
N LEU A 87 -7.86 -1.66 7.22
CA LEU A 87 -7.88 -2.41 5.98
C LEU A 87 -6.98 -1.73 4.94
N ILE A 88 -6.11 -2.51 4.31
CA ILE A 88 -5.37 -2.09 3.13
C ILE A 88 -5.83 -2.91 1.92
N GLN A 89 -6.02 -2.25 0.78
CA GLN A 89 -6.48 -2.90 -0.43
C GLN A 89 -5.77 -2.36 -1.67
N MET A 90 -5.25 -3.25 -2.50
CA MET A 90 -4.69 -2.91 -3.80
C MET A 90 -5.63 -3.31 -4.94
N GLN A 91 -5.94 -2.35 -5.81
CA GLN A 91 -6.74 -2.52 -7.02
C GLN A 91 -5.93 -2.17 -8.29
N GLY A 92 -6.41 -2.60 -9.45
CA GLY A 92 -5.75 -2.40 -10.75
C GLY A 92 -4.78 -3.50 -11.16
N VAL A 93 -4.38 -4.36 -10.22
CA VAL A 93 -3.57 -5.57 -10.46
C VAL A 93 -4.49 -6.79 -10.58
N ALA A 94 -4.27 -7.65 -11.57
CA ALA A 94 -5.00 -8.91 -11.69
C ALA A 94 -4.78 -9.80 -10.45
N GLU A 95 -5.85 -10.41 -9.92
CA GLU A 95 -5.82 -11.17 -8.66
C GLU A 95 -4.76 -12.29 -8.64
N ASN A 96 -4.53 -12.97 -9.76
CA ASN A 96 -3.52 -14.02 -9.88
C ASN A 96 -2.06 -13.50 -9.83
N LEU A 97 -1.87 -12.19 -10.00
CA LEU A 97 -0.58 -11.49 -9.91
C LEU A 97 -0.43 -10.71 -8.60
N LYS A 98 -1.45 -10.71 -7.74
CA LYS A 98 -1.47 -9.95 -6.49
C LYS A 98 -0.99 -10.79 -5.31
N VAL A 99 -0.23 -10.17 -4.41
CA VAL A 99 0.11 -10.69 -3.08
C VAL A 99 0.01 -9.55 -2.09
N GLU A 100 -0.82 -9.71 -1.06
CA GLU A 100 -0.94 -8.75 0.03
C GLU A 100 -0.39 -9.40 1.30
N VAL A 101 0.43 -8.64 2.02
CA VAL A 101 1.20 -9.12 3.16
C VAL A 101 0.98 -8.15 4.29
N ASP A 102 0.23 -8.58 5.28
CA ASP A 102 0.13 -7.87 6.54
C ASP A 102 1.29 -8.27 7.45
N LEU A 103 2.06 -7.29 7.93
CA LEU A 103 3.17 -7.50 8.86
C LEU A 103 2.83 -7.01 10.27
N ASP A 104 1.61 -6.52 10.51
CA ASP A 104 1.09 -6.15 11.82
C ASP A 104 0.54 -7.40 12.51
N VAL A 105 1.44 -8.32 12.92
CA VAL A 105 1.11 -9.59 13.61
C VAL A 105 1.57 -9.57 15.07
#